data_AF-A0A562PYM4-F1
#
_entry.id   AF-A0A562PYM4-F1
#
_cell.length_a   1.000
_cell.length_b   1.000
_cell.length_c   1.000
_cell.angle_alpha   90.00
_cell.angle_beta   90.00
_cell.angle_gamma   90.00
#
_symmetry.space_group_name_H-M   'P 1'
#
loop_
_entity.id
_entity.type
_entity.pdbx_description
1 polymer ?
#
loop_
_entity_poly.entity_id
_entity_poly.type
_entity_poly.pdbx_seq_one_letter_code
_entity_poly.pdbx_strand_id
1 'polypeptide(L)'
;MEFFAIFVSCSKKTKKYMGLVTAKEVAKAINADKYGVLGTFSGWILMKVLKISTLNKVYDRNKQLKDVAFLNGILDDLQIKFEIPEEDLKRIPKEGAYITISNHPLGGIDGVLLLKLMLEREPNFKIIANFLLHRIEPLKKYIMPVNPFENHKDAKSSVVGIKETLRHLSDGKPLGMFPAGEVSTYKDGKLMVDKPWEEGAIKVIRKAQVPVVPIYFHAKNSRLFYLLSKISGTFRTAKLPSEVFSQKRRVIKVRIGKPISVSEQNEHATIEEYSEFLRKKTYMLANPFEKESKLLTPPNLKLPKSPKKIVTPASQDKMTKEVDALRSTDCRLLQSKNYEVFLAEAKKIPNILHEIGRLREITFREVGEGTNESIDLDKHDQYYHHLFLWDNEANKIAGAYRMGLGSEIYPKYGINGFYLNDLFRFEPELYDMMHKSIEMGRAFIIKEYQQKPMPLFLLWKGIMHTTLRYPEHKFLLGGVSISNQFSDFSKSLMIEFMKSNYYDPYIAQYIHPKKAYKVKLKDADKDFIFDEAESDLNKFDKIIDELEPGSLRLPVLIKKYIKQNAKVVAFNVDPLFNNAVDGLMYIRIADIPESTMKPVMEEFQAELERKLTEKED
;
A
#
# COMPACT_ATOMS: atom_id res chain seq x y z
N MET A 1 47.45 -21.96 -50.74
CA MET A 1 47.77 -22.88 -49.63
C MET A 1 48.43 -22.09 -48.50
N GLU A 2 47.66 -21.23 -47.82
CA GLU A 2 48.26 -20.29 -46.86
C GLU A 2 47.27 -19.84 -45.76
N PHE A 3 46.34 -20.71 -45.38
CA PHE A 3 45.35 -20.42 -44.33
C PHE A 3 45.22 -21.54 -43.27
N PHE A 4 46.18 -22.48 -43.23
CA PHE A 4 46.16 -23.64 -42.33
C PHE A 4 47.19 -23.59 -41.19
N ALA A 5 48.00 -22.53 -41.09
CA ALA A 5 49.12 -22.45 -40.15
C ALA A 5 48.91 -21.56 -38.90
N ILE A 6 47.71 -21.01 -38.69
CA ILE A 6 47.38 -20.20 -37.49
C ILE A 6 46.59 -21.00 -36.44
N PHE A 7 46.35 -22.29 -36.65
CA PHE A 7 45.53 -23.12 -35.74
C PHE A 7 46.31 -23.96 -34.72
N VAL A 8 47.66 -23.95 -34.71
CA VAL A 8 48.45 -24.90 -33.89
C VAL A 8 49.35 -24.27 -32.81
N SER A 9 49.56 -22.95 -32.75
CA SER A 9 50.50 -22.34 -31.78
C SER A 9 49.87 -21.38 -30.75
N CYS A 10 48.65 -21.66 -30.30
CA CYS A 10 48.07 -20.97 -29.13
C CYS A 10 47.33 -21.97 -28.20
N SER A 11 47.95 -23.14 -28.00
CA SER A 11 47.47 -24.24 -27.14
C SER A 11 48.41 -24.48 -25.93
N LYS A 12 48.89 -23.40 -25.30
CA LYS A 12 49.52 -23.49 -23.98
C LYS A 12 49.07 -22.30 -23.11
N LYS A 13 48.30 -22.61 -22.07
CA LYS A 13 47.64 -21.72 -21.08
C LYS A 13 46.33 -21.06 -21.49
N THR A 14 45.34 -21.86 -21.87
CA THR A 14 43.93 -21.51 -21.59
C THR A 14 43.42 -22.47 -20.51
N LYS A 15 43.16 -21.95 -19.30
CA LYS A 15 42.29 -22.63 -18.33
C LYS A 15 41.05 -23.06 -19.13
N LYS A 16 40.76 -24.36 -19.18
CA LYS A 16 39.60 -24.92 -19.88
C LYS A 16 38.35 -24.29 -19.26
N TYR A 17 37.82 -23.23 -19.88
CA TYR A 17 36.62 -22.53 -19.44
C TYR A 17 35.42 -23.45 -19.68
N MET A 18 35.09 -24.28 -18.69
CA MET A 18 33.83 -25.04 -18.66
C MET A 18 32.71 -24.11 -18.18
N GLY A 19 32.22 -23.26 -19.08
CA GLY A 19 31.04 -22.42 -18.82
C GLY A 19 29.76 -23.27 -18.69
N LEU A 20 28.69 -22.65 -18.18
CA LEU A 20 27.39 -23.31 -17.91
C LEU A 20 26.79 -24.00 -19.14
N VAL A 21 27.00 -23.41 -20.31
CA VAL A 21 26.51 -23.91 -21.61
C VAL A 21 27.66 -23.85 -22.62
N THR A 22 27.85 -24.92 -23.38
CA THR A 22 28.89 -25.02 -24.42
C THR A 22 28.33 -24.86 -25.84
N ALA A 23 29.16 -24.44 -26.79
CA ALA A 23 28.75 -24.27 -28.19
C ALA A 23 28.26 -25.60 -28.82
N LYS A 24 28.84 -26.73 -28.40
CA LYS A 24 28.45 -28.07 -28.86
C LYS A 24 27.06 -28.47 -28.36
N GLU A 25 26.72 -28.13 -27.11
CA GLU A 25 25.37 -28.34 -26.57
C GLU A 25 24.33 -27.47 -27.28
N VAL A 26 24.67 -26.20 -27.56
CA VAL A 26 23.78 -25.31 -28.32
C VAL A 26 23.57 -25.82 -29.74
N ALA A 27 24.63 -26.26 -30.42
CA ALA A 27 24.56 -26.86 -31.76
C ALA A 27 23.67 -28.11 -31.78
N LYS A 28 23.78 -28.97 -30.76
CA LYS A 28 22.93 -30.14 -30.60
C LYS A 28 21.46 -29.76 -30.35
N ALA A 29 21.21 -28.74 -29.53
CA ALA A 29 19.85 -28.28 -29.23
C ALA A 29 19.10 -27.72 -30.46
N ILE A 30 19.81 -27.19 -31.45
CA ILE A 30 19.23 -26.70 -32.71
C ILE A 30 19.33 -27.72 -33.86
N ASN A 31 19.69 -28.99 -33.57
CA ASN A 31 19.94 -30.05 -34.55
C ASN A 31 20.96 -29.66 -35.64
N ALA A 32 21.92 -28.78 -35.33
CA ALA A 32 23.00 -28.38 -36.22
C ALA A 32 24.28 -29.18 -36.01
N ASP A 33 24.36 -29.99 -34.96
CA ASP A 33 25.48 -30.89 -34.64
C ASP A 33 25.77 -31.89 -35.78
N LYS A 34 24.76 -32.25 -36.57
CA LYS A 34 24.88 -33.04 -37.81
C LYS A 34 25.83 -32.44 -38.85
N TYR A 35 26.14 -31.14 -38.76
CA TYR A 35 27.08 -30.44 -39.66
C TYR A 35 28.50 -30.30 -39.07
N GLY A 36 28.83 -31.07 -38.02
CA GLY A 36 30.18 -31.15 -37.46
C GLY A 36 30.74 -29.80 -36.99
N VAL A 37 31.89 -29.39 -37.55
CA VAL A 37 32.59 -28.14 -37.18
C VAL A 37 31.74 -26.91 -37.51
N LEU A 38 31.05 -26.90 -38.65
CA LEU A 38 30.15 -25.81 -39.05
C LEU A 38 28.95 -25.70 -38.12
N GLY A 39 28.43 -26.84 -37.65
CA GLY A 39 27.39 -26.90 -36.62
C GLY A 39 27.84 -26.31 -35.27
N THR A 40 29.05 -26.64 -34.85
CA THR A 40 29.63 -26.08 -33.61
C THR A 40 29.89 -24.58 -33.73
N PHE A 41 30.29 -24.11 -34.92
CA PHE A 41 30.48 -22.68 -35.20
C PHE A 41 29.16 -21.89 -35.17
N SER A 42 28.06 -22.43 -35.72
CA SER A 42 26.75 -21.79 -35.62
C SER A 42 26.26 -21.71 -34.17
N GLY A 43 26.50 -22.76 -33.38
CA GLY A 43 26.26 -22.76 -31.93
C GLY A 43 27.06 -21.66 -31.20
N TRP A 44 28.32 -21.45 -31.58
CA TRP A 44 29.15 -20.37 -31.03
C TRP A 44 28.62 -18.96 -31.39
N ILE A 45 28.18 -18.75 -32.63
CA ILE A 45 27.54 -17.49 -33.05
C ILE A 45 26.29 -17.25 -32.20
N LEU A 46 25.43 -18.27 -32.05
CA LEU A 46 24.20 -18.14 -31.28
C LEU A 46 24.46 -17.80 -29.81
N MET A 47 25.51 -18.40 -29.21
CA MET A 47 25.95 -18.05 -27.86
C MET A 47 26.40 -16.59 -27.72
N LYS A 48 26.94 -15.97 -28.76
CA LYS A 48 27.33 -14.56 -28.76
C LYS A 48 26.10 -13.66 -28.91
N VAL A 49 25.22 -13.96 -29.85
CA VAL A 49 23.99 -13.21 -30.13
C VAL A 49 23.05 -13.21 -28.90
N LEU A 50 22.85 -14.37 -28.29
CA LEU A 50 22.01 -14.54 -27.10
C LEU A 50 22.73 -14.16 -25.79
N LYS A 51 23.97 -13.66 -25.87
CA LYS A 51 24.81 -13.28 -24.72
C LYS A 51 25.09 -14.40 -23.71
N ILE A 52 24.90 -15.66 -24.07
CA ILE A 52 25.24 -16.84 -23.25
C ILE A 52 26.74 -16.85 -22.91
N SER A 53 27.59 -16.45 -23.86
CA SER A 53 29.04 -16.30 -23.59
C SER A 53 29.34 -15.31 -22.47
N THR A 54 28.55 -14.24 -22.34
CA THR A 54 28.72 -13.23 -21.30
C THR A 54 28.21 -13.75 -19.95
N LEU A 55 27.10 -14.49 -19.93
CA LEU A 55 26.63 -15.17 -18.72
C LEU A 55 27.62 -16.21 -18.21
N ASN A 56 28.23 -16.99 -19.09
CA ASN A 56 29.30 -17.93 -18.69
C ASN A 56 30.45 -17.21 -17.99
N LYS A 57 30.85 -16.01 -18.46
CA LYS A 57 31.88 -15.20 -17.79
C LYS A 57 31.44 -14.72 -16.41
N VAL A 58 30.20 -14.28 -16.26
CA VAL A 58 29.63 -13.88 -14.96
C VAL A 58 29.59 -15.07 -14.01
N TYR A 59 29.13 -16.24 -14.46
CA TYR A 59 29.17 -17.46 -13.67
C TYR A 59 30.60 -17.85 -13.27
N ASP A 60 31.55 -17.85 -14.21
CA ASP A 60 32.93 -18.25 -13.95
C ASP A 60 33.67 -17.36 -12.93
N ARG A 61 33.32 -16.07 -12.86
CA ARG A 61 33.84 -15.14 -11.85
C ARG A 61 33.31 -15.46 -10.45
N ASN A 62 32.04 -15.86 -10.38
CA ASN A 62 31.33 -16.00 -9.11
C ASN A 62 31.28 -17.46 -8.60
N LYS A 63 31.54 -18.48 -9.43
CA LYS A 63 31.33 -19.91 -9.09
C LYS A 63 32.09 -20.43 -7.86
N GLN A 64 33.10 -19.71 -7.40
CA GLN A 64 33.85 -20.05 -6.18
C GLN A 64 33.18 -19.50 -4.91
N LEU A 65 32.35 -18.47 -5.06
CA LEU A 65 31.52 -17.93 -3.99
C LEU A 65 30.42 -18.94 -3.64
N LYS A 66 29.97 -18.89 -2.39
CA LYS A 66 28.91 -19.76 -1.87
C LYS A 66 27.73 -18.92 -1.41
N ASP A 67 26.55 -19.53 -1.40
CA ASP A 67 25.38 -19.03 -0.69
C ASP A 67 25.01 -17.60 -1.10
N VAL A 68 24.73 -16.74 -0.12
CA VAL A 68 24.36 -15.33 -0.36
C VAL A 68 25.48 -14.57 -1.08
N ALA A 69 26.76 -14.90 -0.86
CA ALA A 69 27.87 -14.24 -1.54
C ALA A 69 27.87 -14.52 -3.06
N PHE A 70 27.51 -15.75 -3.47
CA PHE A 70 27.32 -16.08 -4.89
C PHE A 70 26.20 -15.24 -5.49
N LEU A 71 25.05 -15.16 -4.81
CA LEU A 71 23.88 -14.43 -5.27
C LEU A 71 24.17 -12.92 -5.41
N ASN A 72 24.84 -12.33 -4.41
CA ASN A 72 25.28 -10.93 -4.45
C ASN A 72 26.26 -10.67 -5.59
N GLY A 73 27.27 -11.53 -5.77
CA GLY A 73 28.23 -11.40 -6.86
C GLY A 73 27.59 -11.43 -8.25
N ILE A 74 26.58 -12.29 -8.45
CA ILE A 74 25.79 -12.30 -9.70
C ILE A 74 25.03 -10.98 -9.89
N LEU A 75 24.35 -10.46 -8.87
CA LEU A 75 23.59 -9.21 -8.97
C LEU A 75 24.49 -8.00 -9.19
N ASP A 76 25.65 -7.96 -8.55
CA ASP A 76 26.64 -6.88 -8.66
C ASP A 76 27.27 -6.86 -10.07
N ASP A 77 27.69 -8.00 -10.61
CA ASP A 77 28.23 -8.12 -11.97
C ASP A 77 27.20 -7.68 -13.03
N LEU A 78 25.91 -7.95 -12.76
CA LEU A 78 24.80 -7.57 -13.63
C LEU A 78 24.29 -6.13 -13.38
N GLN A 79 24.74 -5.48 -12.29
CA GLN A 79 24.29 -4.18 -11.80
C GLN A 79 22.77 -4.12 -11.66
N ILE A 80 22.19 -5.18 -11.09
CA ILE A 80 20.76 -5.28 -10.80
C ILE A 80 20.53 -4.70 -9.40
N LYS A 81 19.61 -3.74 -9.31
CA LYS A 81 19.14 -3.20 -8.04
C LYS A 81 17.71 -3.65 -7.82
N PHE A 82 17.34 -3.87 -6.57
CA PHE A 82 15.96 -4.13 -6.21
C PHE A 82 15.60 -3.41 -4.91
N GLU A 83 14.31 -3.19 -4.70
CA GLU A 83 13.76 -2.45 -3.57
C GLU A 83 12.57 -3.23 -3.00
N ILE A 84 12.56 -3.40 -1.68
CA ILE A 84 11.46 -4.01 -0.93
C ILE A 84 11.14 -3.06 0.23
N PRO A 85 9.87 -2.67 0.44
CA PRO A 85 9.48 -1.94 1.65
C PRO A 85 9.84 -2.72 2.92
N GLU A 86 10.38 -2.06 3.94
CA GLU A 86 10.77 -2.73 5.19
C GLU A 86 9.58 -3.41 5.89
N GLU A 87 8.39 -2.82 5.80
CA GLU A 87 7.16 -3.40 6.37
C GLU A 87 6.75 -4.70 5.67
N ASP A 88 6.92 -4.79 4.35
CA ASP A 88 6.69 -6.02 3.59
C ASP A 88 7.64 -7.14 4.05
N LEU A 89 8.91 -6.79 4.27
CA LEU A 89 9.92 -7.73 4.78
C LEU A 89 9.60 -8.29 6.16
N LYS A 90 8.88 -7.53 7.00
CA LYS A 90 8.44 -7.97 8.34
C LYS A 90 7.28 -8.98 8.29
N ARG A 91 6.59 -9.12 7.14
CA ARG A 91 5.46 -10.05 6.96
C ARG A 91 5.89 -11.51 6.82
N ILE A 92 7.16 -11.76 6.45
CA ILE A 92 7.69 -13.11 6.31
C ILE A 92 7.68 -13.80 7.69
N PRO A 93 7.09 -15.01 7.82
CA PRO A 93 7.15 -15.77 9.07
C PRO A 93 8.59 -15.99 9.54
N LYS A 94 8.85 -15.75 10.84
CA LYS A 94 10.18 -15.87 11.42
C LYS A 94 10.61 -17.32 11.65
N GLU A 95 9.64 -18.20 11.89
CA GLU A 95 9.82 -19.59 12.23
C GLU A 95 8.77 -20.45 11.54
N GLY A 96 9.07 -21.74 11.40
CA GLY A 96 8.17 -22.72 10.81
C GLY A 96 8.17 -22.71 9.28
N ALA A 97 7.49 -23.69 8.71
CA ALA A 97 7.36 -23.83 7.28
C ALA A 97 6.31 -22.88 6.71
N TYR A 98 6.60 -22.34 5.53
CA TYR A 98 5.67 -21.60 4.69
C TYR A 98 6.06 -21.80 3.22
N ILE A 99 5.13 -21.51 2.32
CA ILE A 99 5.39 -21.52 0.88
C ILE A 99 5.33 -20.10 0.35
N THR A 100 6.40 -19.61 -0.28
CA THR A 100 6.32 -18.37 -1.07
C THR A 100 5.83 -18.68 -2.47
N ILE A 101 4.81 -17.96 -2.94
CA ILE A 101 4.33 -18.01 -4.33
C ILE A 101 4.70 -16.71 -5.03
N SER A 102 5.09 -16.77 -6.30
CA SER A 102 5.54 -15.58 -7.01
C SER A 102 5.19 -15.58 -8.49
N ASN A 103 4.96 -14.37 -9.03
CA ASN A 103 5.00 -14.18 -10.48
C ASN A 103 6.43 -14.25 -11.02
N HIS A 104 6.58 -14.52 -12.32
CA HIS A 104 7.89 -14.84 -12.90
C HIS A 104 8.27 -13.97 -14.12
N PRO A 105 8.40 -12.64 -13.98
CA PRO A 105 8.56 -11.75 -15.13
C PRO A 105 9.92 -11.86 -15.85
N LEU A 106 11.01 -12.13 -15.14
CA LEU A 106 12.39 -12.09 -15.67
C LEU A 106 13.05 -13.48 -15.78
N GLY A 107 12.43 -14.53 -15.24
CA GLY A 107 12.96 -15.87 -15.28
C GLY A 107 14.06 -16.06 -14.24
N GLY A 108 15.27 -16.45 -14.68
CA GLY A 108 16.36 -16.80 -13.77
C GLY A 108 16.73 -15.71 -12.74
N ILE A 109 16.52 -14.43 -13.07
CA ILE A 109 16.76 -13.33 -12.13
C ILE A 109 15.74 -13.31 -10.99
N ASP A 110 14.47 -13.63 -11.23
CA ASP A 110 13.48 -13.69 -10.15
C ASP A 110 13.86 -14.78 -9.14
N GLY A 111 14.35 -15.92 -9.63
CA GLY A 111 14.85 -17.01 -8.78
C GLY A 111 16.08 -16.61 -7.95
N VAL A 112 17.04 -15.89 -8.55
CA VAL A 112 18.21 -15.34 -7.84
C VAL A 112 17.79 -14.34 -6.76
N LEU A 113 16.85 -13.44 -7.08
CA LEU A 113 16.33 -12.46 -6.13
C LEU A 113 15.56 -13.12 -4.98
N LEU A 114 14.69 -14.09 -5.28
CA LEU A 114 13.95 -14.84 -4.27
C LEU A 114 14.90 -15.60 -3.33
N LEU A 115 15.89 -16.31 -3.89
CA LEU A 115 16.90 -17.00 -3.09
C LEU A 115 17.71 -16.03 -2.24
N LYS A 116 18.16 -14.89 -2.79
CA LYS A 116 18.92 -13.90 -2.02
C LYS A 116 18.09 -13.44 -0.83
N LEU A 117 16.86 -13.02 -1.11
CA LEU A 117 15.94 -12.47 -0.13
C LEU A 117 15.66 -13.44 1.02
N MET A 118 15.46 -14.71 0.69
CA MET A 118 15.06 -15.73 1.67
C MET A 118 16.26 -16.30 2.42
N LEU A 119 17.39 -16.56 1.77
CA LEU A 119 18.59 -17.14 2.39
C LEU A 119 19.30 -16.18 3.35
N GLU A 120 19.07 -14.87 3.23
CA GLU A 120 19.51 -13.89 4.24
C GLU A 120 18.80 -14.08 5.59
N ARG A 121 17.68 -14.82 5.62
CA ARG A 121 16.84 -15.02 6.82
C ARG A 121 16.76 -16.48 7.25
N GLU A 122 16.55 -17.37 6.28
CA GLU A 122 16.39 -18.81 6.51
C GLU A 122 17.37 -19.59 5.61
N PRO A 123 18.51 -20.05 6.15
CA PRO A 123 19.54 -20.76 5.41
C PRO A 123 19.07 -22.07 4.75
N ASN A 124 17.96 -22.67 5.23
CA ASN A 124 17.40 -23.89 4.69
C ASN A 124 16.32 -23.66 3.63
N PHE A 125 16.07 -22.42 3.23
CA PHE A 125 15.09 -22.13 2.17
C PHE A 125 15.49 -22.79 0.85
N LYS A 126 14.52 -23.37 0.16
CA LYS A 126 14.70 -23.97 -1.17
C LYS A 126 13.67 -23.42 -2.15
N ILE A 127 13.94 -23.49 -3.45
CA ILE A 127 12.95 -23.20 -4.49
C ILE A 127 12.69 -24.42 -5.37
N ILE A 128 11.45 -24.59 -5.82
CA ILE A 128 11.12 -25.51 -6.90
C ILE A 128 11.49 -24.84 -8.21
N ALA A 129 12.40 -25.46 -8.97
CA ALA A 129 12.81 -24.94 -10.26
C ALA A 129 13.28 -26.03 -11.21
N ASN A 130 13.31 -25.69 -12.51
CA ASN A 130 13.72 -26.61 -13.57
C ASN A 130 15.19 -27.07 -13.42
N PHE A 131 15.48 -28.27 -13.93
CA PHE A 131 16.80 -28.91 -14.07
C PHE A 131 17.92 -27.99 -14.61
N LEU A 132 17.62 -26.94 -15.38
CA LEU A 132 18.65 -26.00 -15.83
C LEU A 132 19.34 -25.26 -14.67
N LEU A 133 18.62 -24.93 -13.60
CA LEU A 133 19.21 -24.29 -12.42
C LEU A 133 20.02 -25.29 -11.56
N HIS A 134 19.70 -26.59 -11.63
CA HIS A 134 20.50 -27.65 -11.00
C HIS A 134 21.92 -27.76 -11.57
N ARG A 135 22.18 -27.22 -12.77
CA ARG A 135 23.52 -27.16 -13.36
C ARG A 135 24.41 -26.07 -12.75
N ILE A 136 23.83 -25.14 -12.00
CA ILE A 136 24.57 -24.09 -11.31
C ILE A 136 25.02 -24.65 -9.97
N GLU A 137 26.27 -25.12 -9.89
CA GLU A 137 26.78 -25.85 -8.73
C GLU A 137 26.56 -25.12 -7.39
N PRO A 138 26.82 -23.80 -7.27
CA PRO A 138 26.53 -23.07 -6.02
C PRO A 138 25.05 -23.02 -5.61
N LEU A 139 24.13 -23.19 -6.55
CA LEU A 139 22.68 -23.14 -6.29
C LEU A 139 22.07 -24.50 -6.03
N LYS A 140 22.72 -25.59 -6.45
CA LYS A 140 22.16 -26.95 -6.46
C LYS A 140 21.51 -27.38 -5.14
N LYS A 141 22.12 -27.03 -4.00
CA LYS A 141 21.58 -27.37 -2.66
C LYS A 141 20.29 -26.63 -2.29
N TYR A 142 19.99 -25.53 -2.99
CA TYR A 142 18.81 -24.69 -2.79
C TYR A 142 17.70 -24.97 -3.81
N ILE A 143 17.92 -25.86 -4.78
CA ILE A 143 16.91 -26.20 -5.78
C ILE A 143 16.31 -27.57 -5.45
N MET A 144 14.98 -27.63 -5.34
CA MET A 144 14.26 -28.88 -5.28
C MET A 144 14.02 -29.39 -6.72
N PRO A 145 14.53 -30.57 -7.11
CA PRO A 145 14.47 -31.10 -8.49
C PRO A 145 13.07 -31.57 -8.93
N VAL A 146 12.00 -31.02 -8.35
CA VAL A 146 10.63 -31.41 -8.68
C VAL A 146 10.14 -30.59 -9.85
N ASN A 147 9.56 -31.25 -10.85
CA ASN A 147 8.75 -30.59 -11.85
C ASN A 147 7.27 -30.94 -11.62
N PRO A 148 6.50 -30.16 -10.83
CA PRO A 148 5.06 -30.36 -10.69
C PRO A 148 4.28 -29.96 -11.96
N PHE A 149 4.97 -29.55 -13.03
CA PHE A 149 4.43 -28.98 -14.27
C PHE A 149 4.49 -29.96 -15.47
N GLU A 150 4.90 -31.22 -15.27
CA GLU A 150 5.02 -32.23 -16.34
C GLU A 150 3.84 -33.21 -16.37
N ASN A 151 3.17 -33.30 -17.53
CA ASN A 151 2.04 -34.21 -17.81
C ASN A 151 2.45 -35.50 -18.55
N HIS A 152 3.74 -35.83 -18.68
CA HIS A 152 4.23 -37.01 -19.42
C HIS A 152 4.73 -38.15 -18.52
N LYS A 153 4.69 -39.38 -19.08
CA LYS A 153 4.66 -40.72 -18.47
C LYS A 153 5.86 -41.17 -17.59
N ASP A 154 6.76 -40.30 -17.15
CA ASP A 154 7.86 -40.65 -16.22
C ASP A 154 7.45 -40.45 -14.74
N ALA A 155 6.27 -40.96 -14.39
CA ALA A 155 5.55 -40.75 -13.13
C ALA A 155 6.33 -41.11 -11.84
N LYS A 156 7.44 -41.85 -11.91
CA LYS A 156 8.24 -42.20 -10.72
C LYS A 156 9.10 -41.05 -10.21
N SER A 157 9.59 -40.17 -11.08
CA SER A 157 10.48 -39.06 -10.69
C SER A 157 9.71 -37.89 -10.03
N SER A 158 8.54 -37.54 -10.57
CA SER A 158 7.68 -36.47 -10.04
C SER A 158 7.08 -36.80 -8.68
N VAL A 159 6.72 -38.06 -8.42
CA VAL A 159 6.17 -38.50 -7.11
C VAL A 159 7.23 -38.42 -6.00
N VAL A 160 8.46 -38.85 -6.28
CA VAL A 160 9.58 -38.75 -5.33
C VAL A 160 9.87 -37.28 -5.01
N GLY A 161 9.88 -36.41 -6.03
CA GLY A 161 10.07 -34.98 -5.84
C GLY A 161 8.97 -34.35 -4.96
N ILE A 162 7.69 -34.64 -5.22
CA ILE A 162 6.59 -34.14 -4.39
C ILE A 162 6.72 -34.62 -2.94
N LYS A 163 7.10 -35.89 -2.72
CA LYS A 163 7.33 -36.42 -1.37
C LYS A 163 8.47 -35.69 -0.65
N GLU A 164 9.56 -35.39 -1.35
CA GLU A 164 10.67 -34.62 -0.78
C GLU A 164 10.26 -33.18 -0.44
N THR A 165 9.48 -32.54 -1.31
CA THR A 165 8.89 -31.23 -1.06
C THR A 165 8.05 -31.22 0.22
N LEU A 166 7.11 -32.16 0.35
CA LEU A 166 6.26 -32.24 1.53
C LEU A 166 7.06 -32.58 2.79
N ARG A 167 8.10 -33.43 2.67
CA ARG A 167 9.02 -33.72 3.78
C ARG A 167 9.82 -32.49 4.22
N HIS A 168 10.32 -31.71 3.28
CA HIS A 168 11.05 -30.47 3.57
C HIS A 168 10.17 -29.48 4.35
N LEU A 169 8.92 -29.35 3.94
CA LEU A 169 7.92 -28.52 4.63
C LEU A 169 7.54 -29.10 6.00
N SER A 170 7.37 -30.42 6.13
CA SER A 170 7.10 -31.05 7.43
C SER A 170 8.27 -30.94 8.42
N ASP A 171 9.51 -30.82 7.92
CA ASP A 171 10.70 -30.53 8.73
C ASP A 171 10.73 -29.06 9.23
N GLY A 172 9.67 -28.27 8.99
CA GLY A 172 9.58 -26.87 9.40
C GLY A 172 10.36 -25.90 8.50
N LYS A 173 10.79 -26.33 7.31
CA LYS A 173 11.64 -25.51 6.42
C LYS A 173 10.81 -24.89 5.29
N PRO A 174 10.98 -23.59 5.00
CA PRO A 174 10.21 -22.92 3.96
C PRO A 174 10.67 -23.27 2.54
N LEU A 175 9.77 -23.03 1.59
CA LEU A 175 9.94 -23.35 0.18
C LEU A 175 9.38 -22.26 -0.73
N GLY A 176 10.07 -21.94 -1.83
CA GLY A 176 9.58 -21.04 -2.86
C GLY A 176 9.10 -21.75 -4.12
N MET A 177 8.08 -21.18 -4.75
CA MET A 177 7.48 -21.70 -5.97
C MET A 177 7.08 -20.56 -6.92
N PHE A 178 7.32 -20.77 -8.22
CA PHE A 178 6.77 -19.96 -9.30
C PHE A 178 5.66 -20.78 -9.98
N PRO A 179 4.38 -20.66 -9.57
CA PRO A 179 3.35 -21.65 -9.91
C PRO A 179 2.98 -21.69 -11.40
N ALA A 180 3.35 -20.67 -12.18
CA ALA A 180 3.16 -20.65 -13.62
C ALA A 180 4.13 -21.57 -14.39
N GLY A 181 5.26 -21.96 -13.78
CA GLY A 181 6.29 -22.79 -14.42
C GLY A 181 7.06 -22.13 -15.59
N GLU A 182 6.62 -20.96 -16.06
CA GLU A 182 7.26 -20.19 -17.12
C GLU A 182 7.19 -18.69 -16.86
N VAL A 183 7.88 -17.91 -17.69
CA VAL A 183 7.99 -16.46 -17.53
C VAL A 183 6.73 -15.70 -17.97
N SER A 184 6.44 -14.57 -17.33
CA SER A 184 5.25 -13.75 -17.61
C SER A 184 5.25 -13.22 -19.05
N THR A 185 4.28 -13.66 -19.86
CA THR A 185 4.12 -13.24 -21.27
C THR A 185 2.71 -12.84 -21.66
N TYR A 186 1.73 -13.00 -20.78
CA TYR A 186 0.34 -12.61 -21.04
C TYR A 186 0.13 -11.15 -20.72
N LYS A 187 -0.67 -10.44 -21.51
CA LYS A 187 -0.97 -9.03 -21.27
C LYS A 187 -2.33 -8.92 -20.61
N ASP A 188 -2.38 -8.33 -19.41
CA ASP A 188 -3.61 -7.92 -18.75
C ASP A 188 -3.55 -6.41 -18.49
N GLY A 189 -4.39 -5.65 -19.18
CA GLY A 189 -4.34 -4.19 -19.18
C GLY A 189 -2.95 -3.66 -19.55
N LYS A 190 -2.25 -3.05 -18.59
CA LYS A 190 -0.89 -2.51 -18.73
C LYS A 190 0.21 -3.46 -18.25
N LEU A 191 -0.15 -4.51 -17.52
CA LEU A 191 0.79 -5.44 -16.90
C LEU A 191 1.07 -6.64 -17.82
N MET A 192 2.29 -7.17 -17.67
CA MET A 192 2.65 -8.48 -18.19
C MET A 192 2.53 -9.47 -17.04
N VAL A 193 1.62 -10.42 -17.18
CA VAL A 193 1.27 -11.40 -16.16
C VAL A 193 1.61 -12.81 -16.64
N ASP A 194 1.67 -13.73 -15.70
CA ASP A 194 1.80 -15.15 -15.97
C ASP A 194 0.54 -15.68 -16.66
N LYS A 195 0.71 -16.79 -17.37
CA LYS A 195 -0.39 -17.68 -17.75
C LYS A 195 -1.12 -18.20 -16.49
N PRO A 196 -2.29 -18.87 -16.63
CA PRO A 196 -2.90 -19.60 -15.52
C PRO A 196 -1.87 -20.48 -14.82
N TRP A 197 -1.90 -20.47 -13.50
CA TRP A 197 -0.99 -21.26 -12.69
C TRP A 197 -1.30 -22.74 -12.81
N GLU A 198 -0.26 -23.55 -12.77
CA GLU A 198 -0.35 -24.97 -13.07
C GLU A 198 -1.03 -25.72 -11.92
N GLU A 199 -2.03 -26.52 -12.23
CA GLU A 199 -2.86 -27.25 -11.25
C GLU A 199 -2.02 -28.12 -10.31
N GLY A 200 -0.97 -28.77 -10.83
CA GLY A 200 -0.05 -29.60 -10.05
C GLY A 200 0.69 -28.82 -8.95
N ALA A 201 1.10 -27.59 -9.24
CA ALA A 201 1.71 -26.71 -8.23
C ALA A 201 0.69 -26.33 -7.14
N ILE A 202 -0.52 -25.95 -7.55
CA ILE A 202 -1.60 -25.56 -6.63
C ILE A 202 -1.99 -26.70 -5.69
N LYS A 203 -2.08 -27.93 -6.21
CA LYS A 203 -2.32 -29.13 -5.40
C LYS A 203 -1.22 -29.39 -4.37
N VAL A 204 0.05 -29.17 -4.72
CA VAL A 204 1.17 -29.32 -3.79
C VAL A 204 1.09 -28.28 -2.67
N ILE A 205 0.81 -27.02 -3.02
CA ILE A 205 0.65 -25.93 -2.04
C ILE A 205 -0.49 -26.29 -1.07
N ARG A 206 -1.65 -26.67 -1.60
CA ARG A 206 -2.83 -27.02 -0.79
C ARG A 206 -2.57 -28.18 0.15
N LYS A 207 -1.88 -29.22 -0.34
CA LYS A 207 -1.57 -30.43 0.44
C LYS A 207 -0.54 -30.18 1.54
N ALA A 208 0.29 -29.15 1.42
CA ALA A 208 1.29 -28.83 2.42
C ALA A 208 0.70 -28.33 3.74
N GLN A 209 -0.51 -27.73 3.72
CA GLN A 209 -1.19 -27.20 4.92
C GLN A 209 -0.27 -26.30 5.77
N VAL A 210 0.45 -25.41 5.09
CA VAL A 210 1.30 -24.37 5.70
C VAL A 210 0.87 -23.00 5.20
N PRO A 211 1.21 -21.90 5.90
CA PRO A 211 0.94 -20.56 5.41
C PRO A 211 1.56 -20.30 4.03
N VAL A 212 0.85 -19.53 3.20
CA VAL A 212 1.31 -19.14 1.86
C VAL A 212 1.64 -17.65 1.85
N VAL A 213 2.81 -17.26 1.34
CA VAL A 213 3.28 -15.88 1.30
C VAL A 213 3.36 -15.41 -0.15
N PRO A 214 2.45 -14.52 -0.60
CA PRO A 214 2.52 -13.92 -1.93
C PRO A 214 3.74 -12.99 -2.07
N ILE A 215 4.50 -13.12 -3.14
CA ILE A 215 5.60 -12.21 -3.49
C ILE A 215 5.43 -11.77 -4.94
N TYR A 216 5.33 -10.46 -5.14
CA TYR A 216 5.17 -9.86 -6.47
C TYR A 216 6.45 -9.14 -6.91
N PHE A 217 6.98 -9.56 -8.06
CA PHE A 217 8.08 -8.92 -8.77
C PHE A 217 7.52 -7.96 -9.82
N HIS A 218 7.72 -6.66 -9.63
CA HIS A 218 7.34 -5.63 -10.58
C HIS A 218 8.49 -5.34 -11.56
N ALA A 219 8.59 -6.17 -12.60
CA ALA A 219 9.56 -6.00 -13.66
C ALA A 219 9.01 -6.46 -15.02
N LYS A 220 9.73 -6.11 -16.09
CA LYS A 220 9.40 -6.57 -17.44
C LYS A 220 10.64 -6.71 -18.31
N ASN A 221 10.58 -7.66 -19.24
CA ASN A 221 11.59 -7.85 -20.27
C ASN A 221 11.48 -6.78 -21.38
N SER A 222 12.39 -6.84 -22.35
CA SER A 222 12.39 -5.95 -23.51
C SER A 222 11.17 -6.17 -24.41
N ARG A 223 10.83 -5.16 -25.23
CA ARG A 223 9.76 -5.28 -26.23
C ARG A 223 10.02 -6.40 -27.23
N LEU A 224 11.28 -6.59 -27.63
CA LEU A 224 11.69 -7.65 -28.55
C LEU A 224 11.46 -9.04 -27.95
N PHE A 225 11.69 -9.22 -26.65
CA PHE A 225 11.37 -10.47 -25.97
C PHE A 225 9.89 -10.82 -26.11
N TYR A 226 8.99 -9.86 -25.84
CA TYR A 226 7.55 -10.13 -25.96
C TYR A 226 7.10 -10.37 -27.40
N LEU A 227 7.73 -9.73 -28.38
CA LEU A 227 7.48 -10.01 -29.80
C LEU A 227 7.87 -11.46 -30.15
N LEU A 228 9.08 -11.88 -29.78
CA LEU A 228 9.57 -13.24 -30.03
C LEU A 228 8.77 -14.30 -29.28
N SER A 229 8.33 -14.00 -28.05
CA SER A 229 7.51 -14.90 -27.24
C SER A 229 6.14 -15.19 -27.86
N LYS A 230 5.57 -14.25 -28.62
CA LYS A 230 4.34 -14.48 -29.38
C LYS A 230 4.55 -15.38 -30.60
N ILE A 231 5.76 -15.39 -31.16
CA ILE A 231 6.09 -16.20 -32.34
C ILE A 231 6.30 -17.67 -31.94
N SER A 232 7.05 -17.94 -30.87
CA SER A 232 7.31 -19.31 -30.41
C SER A 232 7.85 -19.36 -28.97
N GLY A 233 7.41 -20.37 -28.21
CA GLY A 233 7.97 -20.70 -26.89
C GLY A 233 9.47 -21.01 -26.92
N THR A 234 10.00 -21.53 -28.04
CA THR A 234 11.44 -21.78 -28.21
C THR A 234 12.23 -20.48 -28.30
N PHE A 235 11.74 -19.49 -29.06
CA PHE A 235 12.38 -18.18 -29.16
C PHE A 235 12.31 -17.40 -27.85
N ARG A 236 11.21 -17.52 -27.10
CA ARG A 236 11.09 -17.01 -25.73
C ARG A 236 12.24 -17.52 -24.86
N THR A 237 12.40 -18.84 -24.75
CA THR A 237 13.42 -19.46 -23.91
C THR A 237 14.83 -19.10 -24.38
N ALA A 238 15.07 -19.06 -25.70
CA ALA A 238 16.36 -18.68 -26.27
C ALA A 238 16.74 -17.21 -25.97
N LYS A 239 15.76 -16.30 -25.89
CA LYS A 239 16.02 -14.87 -25.67
C LYS A 239 16.35 -14.52 -24.22
N LEU A 240 15.88 -15.30 -23.25
CA LEU A 240 16.02 -15.03 -21.80
C LEU A 240 17.47 -14.73 -21.34
N PRO A 241 18.51 -15.48 -21.75
CA PRO A 241 19.89 -15.15 -21.40
C PRO A 241 20.32 -13.71 -21.69
N SER A 242 19.84 -13.14 -22.80
CA SER A 242 20.14 -11.77 -23.18
C SER A 242 19.30 -10.72 -22.43
N GLU A 243 18.12 -11.11 -21.94
CA GLU A 243 17.21 -10.24 -21.18
C GLU A 243 17.72 -9.94 -19.77
N VAL A 244 18.53 -10.81 -19.20
CA VAL A 244 19.21 -10.53 -17.92
C VAL A 244 19.93 -9.18 -17.95
N PHE A 245 20.55 -8.84 -19.07
CA PHE A 245 21.28 -7.58 -19.26
C PHE A 245 20.37 -6.38 -19.55
N SER A 246 19.09 -6.59 -19.85
CA SER A 246 18.13 -5.48 -20.06
C SER A 246 17.69 -4.83 -18.75
N GLN A 247 17.97 -5.48 -17.61
CA GLN A 247 17.66 -4.98 -16.26
C GLN A 247 18.78 -4.16 -15.62
N LYS A 248 19.93 -4.02 -16.31
CA LYS A 248 21.06 -3.24 -15.84
C LYS A 248 20.63 -1.81 -15.46
N ARG A 249 20.98 -1.37 -14.24
CA ARG A 249 20.64 -0.04 -13.67
C ARG A 249 19.15 0.25 -13.49
N ARG A 250 18.27 -0.74 -13.69
CA ARG A 250 16.86 -0.64 -13.31
C ARG A 250 16.69 -1.11 -11.87
N VAL A 251 15.76 -0.48 -11.16
CA VAL A 251 15.34 -0.92 -9.83
C VAL A 251 14.13 -1.84 -10.01
N ILE A 252 14.31 -3.11 -9.68
CA ILE A 252 13.23 -4.10 -9.62
C ILE A 252 12.49 -3.88 -8.31
N LYS A 253 11.21 -3.54 -8.36
CA LYS A 253 10.42 -3.39 -7.14
C LYS A 253 9.81 -4.73 -6.77
N VAL A 254 9.87 -5.10 -5.51
CA VAL A 254 9.33 -6.36 -5.00
C VAL A 254 8.40 -6.05 -3.83
N ARG A 255 7.23 -6.67 -3.83
CA ARG A 255 6.23 -6.57 -2.76
C ARG A 255 5.99 -7.94 -2.14
N ILE A 256 5.71 -7.95 -0.85
CA ILE A 256 5.41 -9.16 -0.08
C ILE A 256 4.05 -8.98 0.57
N GLY A 257 3.11 -9.85 0.24
CA GLY A 257 1.78 -9.89 0.83
C GLY A 257 1.79 -10.42 2.26
N LYS A 258 0.62 -10.43 2.90
CA LYS A 258 0.46 -11.05 4.22
C LYS A 258 0.45 -12.58 4.06
N PRO A 259 0.96 -13.34 5.05
CA PRO A 259 0.82 -14.78 5.05
C PRO A 259 -0.66 -15.18 5.08
N ILE A 260 -1.08 -15.90 4.06
CA ILE A 260 -2.40 -16.49 3.93
C ILE A 260 -2.45 -17.72 4.84
N SER A 261 -3.31 -17.67 5.84
CA SER A 261 -3.43 -18.73 6.84
C SER A 261 -4.01 -20.02 6.24
N VAL A 262 -3.77 -21.17 6.86
CA VAL A 262 -4.37 -22.44 6.40
C VAL A 262 -5.90 -22.40 6.47
N SER A 263 -6.45 -21.67 7.44
CA SER A 263 -7.90 -21.45 7.56
C SER A 263 -8.45 -20.73 6.32
N GLU A 264 -7.86 -19.58 5.97
CA GLU A 264 -8.23 -18.78 4.79
C GLU A 264 -8.08 -19.59 3.50
N GLN A 265 -7.00 -20.38 3.38
CA GLN A 265 -6.82 -21.28 2.23
C GLN A 265 -7.92 -22.34 2.09
N ASN A 266 -8.47 -22.81 3.21
CA ASN A 266 -9.47 -23.87 3.24
C ASN A 266 -10.90 -23.36 2.99
N GLU A 267 -11.11 -22.04 2.92
CA GLU A 267 -12.41 -21.43 2.57
C GLU A 267 -12.76 -21.62 1.07
N HIS A 268 -11.76 -21.81 0.21
CA HIS A 268 -11.97 -21.99 -1.24
C HIS A 268 -12.16 -23.47 -1.60
N ALA A 269 -13.38 -23.91 -1.89
CA ALA A 269 -13.69 -25.33 -2.03
C ALA A 269 -12.96 -26.01 -3.20
N THR A 270 -12.90 -25.35 -4.36
CA THR A 270 -12.31 -25.94 -5.58
C THR A 270 -10.83 -25.58 -5.75
N ILE A 271 -10.11 -26.32 -6.59
CA ILE A 271 -8.69 -26.01 -6.90
C ILE A 271 -8.60 -24.76 -7.78
N GLU A 272 -9.59 -24.56 -8.63
CA GLU A 272 -9.72 -23.42 -9.54
C GLU A 272 -9.89 -22.13 -8.74
N GLU A 273 -10.85 -22.08 -7.81
CA GLU A 273 -11.08 -20.93 -6.91
C GLU A 273 -9.82 -20.64 -6.09
N TYR A 274 -9.20 -21.68 -5.52
CA TYR A 274 -7.99 -21.53 -4.73
C TYR A 274 -6.81 -20.98 -5.55
N SER A 275 -6.64 -21.46 -6.78
CA SER A 275 -5.64 -20.96 -7.72
C SER A 275 -5.87 -19.49 -8.07
N GLU A 276 -7.11 -19.13 -8.39
CA GLU A 276 -7.49 -17.75 -8.71
C GLU A 276 -7.27 -16.82 -7.52
N PHE A 277 -7.70 -17.23 -6.33
CA PHE A 277 -7.50 -16.49 -5.07
C PHE A 277 -6.02 -16.17 -4.82
N LEU A 278 -5.15 -17.18 -4.82
CA LEU A 278 -3.71 -17.00 -4.59
C LEU A 278 -3.08 -16.11 -5.67
N ARG A 279 -3.49 -16.30 -6.93
CA ARG A 279 -3.01 -15.50 -8.05
C ARG A 279 -3.44 -14.05 -7.90
N LYS A 280 -4.69 -13.80 -7.54
CA LYS A 280 -5.25 -12.46 -7.35
C LYS A 280 -4.58 -11.72 -6.20
N LYS A 281 -4.44 -12.35 -5.03
CA LYS A 281 -3.66 -11.79 -3.89
C LYS A 281 -2.25 -11.39 -4.33
N THR A 282 -1.59 -12.20 -5.16
CA THR A 282 -0.25 -11.87 -5.68
C THR A 282 -0.26 -10.69 -6.64
N TYR A 283 -1.16 -10.65 -7.62
CA TYR A 283 -1.18 -9.57 -8.63
C TYR A 283 -1.73 -8.25 -8.13
N MET A 284 -2.58 -8.24 -7.10
CA MET A 284 -3.08 -7.01 -6.49
C MET A 284 -1.97 -6.16 -5.85
N LEU A 285 -0.87 -6.78 -5.43
CA LEU A 285 0.34 -6.07 -4.96
C LEU A 285 0.99 -5.18 -6.05
N ALA A 286 0.60 -5.36 -7.33
CA ALA A 286 1.05 -4.54 -8.45
C ALA A 286 0.36 -3.18 -8.52
N ASN A 287 -0.87 -3.06 -8.01
CA ASN A 287 -1.74 -1.90 -8.23
C ASN A 287 -1.14 -0.57 -7.76
N PRO A 288 -0.42 -0.49 -6.61
CA PRO A 288 0.26 0.76 -6.23
C PRO A 288 1.36 1.21 -7.18
N PHE A 289 1.88 0.31 -8.02
CA PHE A 289 2.88 0.65 -9.04
C PHE A 289 2.27 1.01 -10.39
N GLU A 290 0.96 0.83 -10.57
CA GLU A 290 0.27 1.32 -11.76
C GLU A 290 0.25 2.84 -11.74
N LYS A 291 1.32 3.45 -12.28
CA LYS A 291 1.30 4.87 -12.59
C LYS A 291 0.22 5.09 -13.66
N GLU A 292 -0.68 6.02 -13.41
CA GLU A 292 -1.46 6.59 -14.49
C GLU A 292 -0.49 7.02 -15.60
N SER A 293 -0.79 6.55 -16.81
CA SER A 293 -0.27 7.19 -17.99
C SER A 293 -0.86 8.59 -17.94
N LYS A 294 -0.06 9.56 -17.49
CA LYS A 294 -0.25 10.94 -17.90
C LYS A 294 -0.08 10.92 -19.42
N LEU A 295 -1.14 10.57 -20.14
CA LEU A 295 -1.37 11.08 -21.48
C LEU A 295 -1.05 12.56 -21.32
N LEU A 296 -0.04 13.00 -22.05
CA LEU A 296 0.52 14.35 -22.01
C LEU A 296 -0.63 15.33 -22.19
N THR A 297 -1.31 15.67 -21.09
CA THR A 297 -2.02 16.91 -20.96
C THR A 297 -0.89 17.93 -21.05
N PRO A 298 -0.91 18.86 -22.01
CA PRO A 298 0.13 19.87 -22.08
C PRO A 298 0.27 20.46 -20.68
N PRO A 299 1.49 20.57 -20.15
CA PRO A 299 1.67 21.00 -18.78
C PRO A 299 1.02 22.37 -18.69
N ASN A 300 -0.07 22.46 -17.93
CA ASN A 300 -0.41 23.75 -17.36
C ASN A 300 0.86 24.13 -16.58
N LEU A 301 1.56 25.15 -17.07
CA LEU A 301 2.94 25.53 -16.78
C LEU A 301 3.22 25.93 -15.31
N LYS A 302 2.34 25.56 -14.38
CA LYS A 302 2.56 25.74 -12.96
C LYS A 302 3.28 24.51 -12.43
N LEU A 303 4.60 24.61 -12.35
CA LEU A 303 5.40 23.76 -11.46
C LEU A 303 4.67 23.69 -10.10
N PRO A 304 4.50 22.51 -9.49
CA PRO A 304 3.95 22.42 -8.15
C PRO A 304 4.81 23.32 -7.25
N LYS A 305 4.17 24.31 -6.61
CA LYS A 305 4.87 25.25 -5.73
C LYS A 305 5.55 24.44 -4.63
N SER A 306 6.84 24.66 -4.42
CA SER A 306 7.55 24.05 -3.29
C SER A 306 6.87 24.47 -1.99
N PRO A 307 6.72 23.57 -1.00
CA PRO A 307 6.09 23.91 0.27
C PRO A 307 6.79 25.09 0.92
N LYS A 308 6.01 26.09 1.39
CA LYS A 308 6.56 27.25 2.09
C LYS A 308 7.15 26.82 3.44
N LYS A 309 8.14 27.55 3.93
CA LYS A 309 8.65 27.36 5.29
C LYS A 309 7.53 27.61 6.29
N ILE A 310 7.33 26.68 7.20
CA ILE A 310 6.31 26.76 8.25
C ILE A 310 6.67 27.92 9.18
N VAL A 311 5.65 28.67 9.63
CA VAL A 311 5.83 29.79 10.57
C VAL A 311 6.47 29.34 11.88
N THR A 312 7.05 30.29 12.61
CA THR A 312 7.57 30.04 13.95
C THR A 312 6.43 29.74 14.94
N PRO A 313 6.68 28.96 16.00
CA PRO A 313 5.71 28.72 17.06
C PRO A 313 5.18 30.00 17.69
N ALA A 314 3.94 29.96 18.19
CA ALA A 314 3.41 31.03 19.00
C ALA A 314 4.18 31.16 20.33
N SER A 315 4.09 32.33 20.97
CA SER A 315 4.69 32.54 22.30
C SER A 315 3.98 31.69 23.34
N GLN A 316 4.74 30.80 24.01
CA GLN A 316 4.22 29.91 25.04
C GLN A 316 3.56 30.69 26.19
N ASP A 317 4.21 31.73 26.71
CA ASP A 317 3.66 32.58 27.77
C ASP A 317 2.33 33.23 27.40
N LYS A 318 2.18 33.65 26.13
CA LYS A 318 0.92 34.24 25.65
C LYS A 318 -0.18 33.19 25.52
N MET A 319 0.14 32.00 25.03
CA MET A 319 -0.82 30.90 24.96
C MET A 319 -1.29 30.48 26.36
N THR A 320 -0.37 30.35 27.32
CA THR A 320 -0.74 30.02 28.71
C THR A 320 -1.65 31.08 29.32
N LYS A 321 -1.37 32.37 29.10
CA LYS A 321 -2.27 33.46 29.52
C LYS A 321 -3.65 33.39 28.87
N GLU A 322 -3.74 33.02 27.60
CA GLU A 322 -5.02 32.79 26.93
C GLU A 322 -5.77 31.63 27.57
N VAL A 323 -5.11 30.49 27.84
CA VAL A 323 -5.71 29.35 28.55
C VAL A 323 -6.20 29.74 29.95
N ASP A 324 -5.40 30.48 30.72
CA ASP A 324 -5.78 30.97 32.05
C ASP A 324 -7.02 31.86 32.01
N ALA A 325 -7.08 32.76 31.01
CA ALA A 325 -8.26 33.58 30.79
C ALA A 325 -9.50 32.72 30.45
N LEU A 326 -9.35 31.68 29.62
CA LEU A 326 -10.45 30.78 29.26
C LEU A 326 -10.97 29.97 30.46
N ARG A 327 -10.11 29.58 31.41
CA ARG A 327 -10.51 28.83 32.62
C ARG A 327 -11.51 29.60 33.49
N SER A 328 -11.47 30.93 33.41
CA SER A 328 -12.38 31.83 34.13
C SER A 328 -13.70 32.08 33.38
N THR A 329 -13.95 31.34 32.29
CA THR A 329 -15.14 31.47 31.45
C THR A 329 -15.77 30.10 31.19
N ASP A 330 -16.96 30.07 30.60
CA ASP A 330 -17.63 28.83 30.16
C ASP A 330 -16.98 28.15 28.95
N CYS A 331 -15.84 28.64 28.46
CA CYS A 331 -15.12 28.05 27.33
C CYS A 331 -14.46 26.70 27.67
N ARG A 332 -14.20 26.40 28.95
CA ARG A 332 -13.66 25.10 29.35
C ARG A 332 -14.79 24.07 29.40
N LEU A 333 -14.73 23.07 28.52
CA LEU A 333 -15.77 22.04 28.40
C LEU A 333 -15.58 20.90 29.40
N LEU A 334 -14.35 20.42 29.56
CA LEU A 334 -14.02 19.36 30.53
C LEU A 334 -12.53 19.38 30.91
N GLN A 335 -12.23 18.74 32.03
CA GLN A 335 -10.87 18.49 32.51
C GLN A 335 -10.72 17.01 32.90
N SER A 336 -9.62 16.39 32.48
CA SER A 336 -9.29 15.00 32.83
C SER A 336 -7.78 14.86 33.04
N LYS A 337 -7.38 14.66 34.31
CA LYS A 337 -5.97 14.67 34.73
C LYS A 337 -5.28 15.97 34.28
N ASN A 338 -4.17 15.86 33.55
CA ASN A 338 -3.41 16.99 33.00
C ASN A 338 -4.02 17.59 31.72
N TYR A 339 -5.10 17.01 31.18
CA TYR A 339 -5.71 17.51 29.96
C TYR A 339 -6.93 18.38 30.23
N GLU A 340 -7.05 19.47 29.47
CA GLU A 340 -8.24 20.32 29.42
C GLU A 340 -8.74 20.46 27.99
N VAL A 341 -10.06 20.46 27.81
CA VAL A 341 -10.70 20.66 26.52
C VAL A 341 -11.44 21.99 26.54
N PHE A 342 -11.16 22.83 25.55
CA PHE A 342 -11.75 24.15 25.42
C PHE A 342 -12.47 24.30 24.08
N LEU A 343 -13.55 25.09 24.07
CA LEU A 343 -14.20 25.59 22.87
C LEU A 343 -14.21 27.12 22.93
N ALA A 344 -13.48 27.77 22.01
CA ALA A 344 -13.33 29.22 22.03
C ALA A 344 -13.41 29.84 20.63
N GLU A 345 -13.90 31.09 20.58
CA GLU A 345 -13.87 31.92 19.38
C GLU A 345 -12.46 32.46 19.12
N ALA A 346 -12.10 32.63 17.84
CA ALA A 346 -10.79 33.13 17.41
C ALA A 346 -10.29 34.38 18.16
N LYS A 347 -11.19 35.33 18.47
CA LYS A 347 -10.86 36.58 19.15
C LYS A 347 -10.32 36.40 20.57
N LYS A 348 -10.70 35.33 21.26
CA LYS A 348 -10.26 35.01 22.62
C LYS A 348 -8.91 34.30 22.66
N ILE A 349 -8.48 33.74 21.53
CA ILE A 349 -7.34 32.82 21.44
C ILE A 349 -6.40 33.11 20.26
N PRO A 350 -5.96 34.37 20.02
CA PRO A 350 -5.16 34.69 18.83
C PRO A 350 -3.81 33.95 18.76
N ASN A 351 -3.12 33.73 19.88
CA ASN A 351 -1.84 33.02 19.88
C ASN A 351 -2.05 31.50 19.76
N ILE A 352 -3.04 30.95 20.46
CA ILE A 352 -3.44 29.55 20.32
C ILE A 352 -3.92 29.25 18.90
N LEU A 353 -4.69 30.14 18.25
CA LEU A 353 -5.16 29.95 16.88
C LEU A 353 -3.99 29.95 15.87
N HIS A 354 -3.02 30.85 16.05
CA HIS A 354 -1.77 30.81 15.26
C HIS A 354 -1.06 29.46 15.41
N GLU A 355 -0.97 28.96 16.65
CA GLU A 355 -0.35 27.67 16.93
C GLU A 355 -1.15 26.49 16.35
N ILE A 356 -2.48 26.53 16.42
CA ILE A 356 -3.37 25.55 15.77
C ILE A 356 -3.07 25.50 14.27
N GLY A 357 -3.03 26.66 13.59
CA GLY A 357 -2.74 26.71 12.15
C GLY A 357 -1.35 26.18 11.80
N ARG A 358 -0.35 26.44 12.65
CA ARG A 358 1.01 25.92 12.48
C ARG A 358 1.04 24.39 12.63
N LEU A 359 0.41 23.87 13.69
CA LEU A 359 0.39 22.44 14.00
C LEU A 359 -0.45 21.63 13.01
N ARG A 360 -1.54 22.21 12.50
CA ARG A 360 -2.32 21.66 11.37
C ARG A 360 -1.41 21.41 10.18
N GLU A 361 -0.72 22.45 9.70
CA GLU A 361 0.13 22.33 8.51
C GLU A 361 1.28 21.32 8.71
N ILE A 362 1.89 21.28 9.90
CA ILE A 362 2.90 20.26 10.24
C ILE A 362 2.29 18.86 10.13
N THR A 363 1.15 18.64 10.80
CA THR A 363 0.52 17.31 10.89
C THR A 363 0.03 16.82 9.53
N PHE A 364 -0.60 17.70 8.73
CA PHE A 364 -1.13 17.35 7.42
C PHE A 364 -0.02 17.07 6.40
N ARG A 365 1.08 17.86 6.40
CA ARG A 365 2.21 17.58 5.50
C ARG A 365 2.88 16.23 5.77
N GLU A 366 2.98 15.81 7.03
CA GLU A 366 3.58 14.51 7.38
C GLU A 366 2.87 13.32 6.71
N VAL A 367 1.56 13.43 6.52
CA VAL A 367 0.73 12.40 5.87
C VAL A 367 0.48 12.68 4.39
N GLY A 368 1.21 13.64 3.80
CA GLY A 368 1.10 14.01 2.39
C GLY A 368 -0.19 14.74 2.02
N GLU A 369 -0.83 15.37 3.00
CA GLU A 369 -1.94 16.29 2.83
C GLU A 369 -1.43 17.74 3.03
N GLY A 370 -2.31 18.66 3.39
CA GLY A 370 -1.94 20.03 3.77
C GLY A 370 -1.97 21.03 2.62
N THR A 371 -1.90 22.30 2.99
CA THR A 371 -2.04 23.42 2.04
C THR A 371 -0.74 23.76 1.31
N ASN A 372 0.40 23.31 1.85
CA ASN A 372 1.74 23.70 1.46
C ASN A 372 2.04 25.20 1.68
N GLU A 373 1.19 25.90 2.43
CA GLU A 373 1.37 27.28 2.87
C GLU A 373 2.12 27.33 4.20
N SER A 374 2.57 28.52 4.63
CA SER A 374 3.37 28.62 5.87
C SER A 374 2.57 28.32 7.14
N ILE A 375 1.23 28.39 7.06
CA ILE A 375 0.27 28.19 8.14
C ILE A 375 -1.07 27.75 7.52
N ASP A 376 -1.77 26.81 8.15
CA ASP A 376 -3.10 26.36 7.71
C ASP A 376 -4.21 27.13 8.45
N LEU A 377 -4.46 28.35 8.00
CA LEU A 377 -5.59 29.20 8.41
C LEU A 377 -6.25 29.83 7.18
N ASP A 378 -7.57 29.94 7.20
CA ASP A 378 -8.37 30.55 6.16
C ASP A 378 -9.39 31.57 6.74
N LYS A 379 -10.27 32.09 5.88
CA LYS A 379 -11.30 33.09 6.26
C LYS A 379 -12.30 32.55 7.30
N HIS A 380 -12.56 31.24 7.31
CA HIS A 380 -13.54 30.60 8.18
C HIS A 380 -13.02 30.56 9.63
N ASP A 381 -11.70 30.39 9.82
CA ASP A 381 -11.10 30.34 11.16
C ASP A 381 -11.39 31.58 12.03
N GLN A 382 -11.74 32.72 11.42
CA GLN A 382 -12.02 33.98 12.14
C GLN A 382 -13.38 34.01 12.86
N TYR A 383 -14.36 33.25 12.38
CA TYR A 383 -15.71 33.22 12.94
C TYR A 383 -16.20 31.82 13.30
N TYR A 384 -15.38 30.79 13.05
CA TYR A 384 -15.59 29.46 13.61
C TYR A 384 -15.05 29.42 15.03
N HIS A 385 -15.61 28.52 15.83
CA HIS A 385 -15.05 28.14 17.10
C HIS A 385 -13.92 27.13 16.89
N HIS A 386 -13.01 27.04 17.85
CA HIS A 386 -11.93 26.08 17.86
C HIS A 386 -12.05 25.24 19.11
N LEU A 387 -12.28 23.95 18.92
CA LEU A 387 -12.24 22.94 19.96
C LEU A 387 -10.80 22.43 20.04
N PHE A 388 -10.11 22.62 21.16
CA PHE A 388 -8.73 22.16 21.29
C PHE A 388 -8.47 21.46 22.63
N LEU A 389 -7.53 20.52 22.58
CA LEU A 389 -7.04 19.77 23.72
C LEU A 389 -5.70 20.35 24.17
N TRP A 390 -5.66 20.83 25.39
CA TRP A 390 -4.48 21.42 26.02
C TRP A 390 -3.89 20.45 27.05
N ASP A 391 -2.57 20.26 27.03
CA ASP A 391 -1.82 19.53 28.04
C ASP A 391 -1.18 20.51 29.02
N ASN A 392 -1.63 20.51 30.26
CA ASN A 392 -1.19 21.43 31.31
C ASN A 392 0.21 21.18 31.82
N GLU A 393 0.66 19.93 31.81
CA GLU A 393 2.01 19.60 32.27
C GLU A 393 3.04 20.07 31.25
N ALA A 394 2.75 19.84 29.96
CA ALA A 394 3.64 20.20 28.89
C ALA A 394 3.40 21.60 28.29
N ASN A 395 2.35 22.28 28.72
CA ASN A 395 1.90 23.60 28.24
C ASN A 395 1.86 23.67 26.70
N LYS A 396 1.15 22.73 26.07
CA LYS A 396 1.03 22.64 24.61
C LYS A 396 -0.30 22.06 24.13
N ILE A 397 -0.64 22.34 22.88
CA ILE A 397 -1.81 21.80 22.20
C ILE A 397 -1.53 20.37 21.74
N ALA A 398 -2.35 19.42 22.15
CA ALA A 398 -2.23 18.01 21.75
C ALA A 398 -3.02 17.71 20.45
N GLY A 399 -4.10 18.46 20.19
CA GLY A 399 -4.91 18.34 18.99
C GLY A 399 -6.08 19.31 19.00
N ALA A 400 -6.75 19.48 17.86
CA ALA A 400 -7.89 20.39 17.75
C ALA A 400 -8.83 20.05 16.58
N TYR A 401 -10.00 20.68 16.61
CA TYR A 401 -11.06 20.68 15.61
C TYR A 401 -11.51 22.13 15.36
N ARG A 402 -11.82 22.45 14.11
CA ARG A 402 -12.58 23.65 13.75
C ARG A 402 -14.07 23.33 13.83
N MET A 403 -14.86 24.18 14.47
CA MET A 403 -16.28 23.96 14.78
C MET A 403 -17.11 25.17 14.31
N GLY A 404 -17.92 24.99 13.26
CA GLY A 404 -18.81 26.01 12.72
C GLY A 404 -20.23 25.78 13.17
N LEU A 405 -20.78 26.69 13.98
CA LEU A 405 -22.15 26.60 14.47
C LEU A 405 -23.11 27.13 13.39
N GLY A 406 -23.89 26.24 12.78
CA GLY A 406 -24.77 26.57 11.66
C GLY A 406 -25.82 27.63 12.02
N SER A 407 -26.32 27.63 13.26
CA SER A 407 -27.29 28.60 13.76
C SER A 407 -26.73 30.02 13.80
N GLU A 408 -25.40 30.17 13.90
CA GLU A 408 -24.71 31.45 13.91
C GLU A 408 -24.17 31.87 12.54
N ILE A 409 -23.71 30.90 11.75
CA ILE A 409 -23.08 31.12 10.44
C ILE A 409 -24.12 31.41 9.37
N TYR A 410 -25.15 30.57 9.27
CA TYR A 410 -26.10 30.62 8.17
C TYR A 410 -26.87 31.96 8.11
N PRO A 411 -27.36 32.55 9.22
CA PRO A 411 -28.04 33.84 9.15
C PRO A 411 -27.14 35.01 8.69
N LYS A 412 -25.83 34.94 8.96
CA LYS A 412 -24.88 36.03 8.66
C LYS A 412 -24.29 35.93 7.25
N TYR A 413 -23.99 34.72 6.81
CA TYR A 413 -23.21 34.47 5.59
C TYR A 413 -23.92 33.58 4.56
N GLY A 414 -25.10 33.05 4.90
CA GLY A 414 -25.79 32.04 4.11
C GLY A 414 -24.96 30.77 3.94
N ILE A 415 -25.25 30.02 2.88
CA ILE A 415 -24.50 28.79 2.56
C ILE A 415 -23.01 29.05 2.27
N ASN A 416 -22.65 30.26 1.83
CA ASN A 416 -21.27 30.65 1.53
C ASN A 416 -20.40 30.83 2.78
N GLY A 417 -21.01 30.84 3.97
CA GLY A 417 -20.29 30.84 5.25
C GLY A 417 -19.66 29.50 5.60
N PHE A 418 -20.13 28.41 5.00
CA PHE A 418 -19.65 27.06 5.30
C PHE A 418 -18.41 26.72 4.48
N TYR A 419 -17.37 26.16 5.09
CA TYR A 419 -16.17 25.72 4.36
C TYR A 419 -16.50 24.57 3.40
N LEU A 420 -17.41 23.67 3.78
CA LEU A 420 -17.89 22.60 2.92
C LEU A 420 -18.49 23.12 1.61
N ASN A 421 -19.04 24.34 1.58
CA ASN A 421 -19.51 24.95 0.34
C ASN A 421 -18.35 25.28 -0.62
N ASP A 422 -17.09 25.33 -0.18
CA ASP A 422 -15.93 25.47 -1.07
C ASP A 422 -15.63 24.17 -1.83
N LEU A 423 -16.06 23.01 -1.31
CA LEU A 423 -15.83 21.68 -1.88
C LEU A 423 -17.07 21.08 -2.55
N PHE A 424 -18.26 21.36 -2.02
CA PHE A 424 -19.54 20.80 -2.46
C PHE A 424 -20.54 21.91 -2.75
N ARG A 425 -21.47 21.65 -3.66
CA ARG A 425 -22.66 22.47 -3.89
C ARG A 425 -23.82 21.80 -3.17
N PHE A 426 -24.48 22.56 -2.30
CA PHE A 426 -25.68 22.13 -1.58
C PHE A 426 -26.91 22.71 -2.26
N GLU A 427 -27.95 21.89 -2.43
CA GLU A 427 -29.25 22.35 -2.91
C GLU A 427 -30.06 22.99 -1.78
N PRO A 428 -31.00 23.92 -2.07
CA PRO A 428 -31.78 24.65 -1.07
C PRO A 428 -32.51 23.79 -0.04
N GLU A 429 -32.90 22.57 -0.42
CA GLU A 429 -33.56 21.56 0.39
C GLU A 429 -32.74 21.21 1.65
N LEU A 430 -31.42 21.33 1.59
CA LEU A 430 -30.53 21.07 2.72
C LEU A 430 -30.21 22.32 3.56
N TYR A 431 -30.67 23.51 3.18
CA TYR A 431 -30.29 24.73 3.91
C TYR A 431 -30.75 24.73 5.37
N ASP A 432 -31.93 24.19 5.67
CA ASP A 432 -32.40 24.02 7.05
C ASP A 432 -31.52 23.03 7.83
N MET A 433 -31.08 21.94 7.19
CA MET A 433 -30.13 21.00 7.78
C MET A 433 -28.78 21.69 8.06
N MET A 434 -28.28 22.52 7.14
CA MET A 434 -27.03 23.27 7.31
C MET A 434 -27.12 24.25 8.48
N HIS A 435 -28.24 24.98 8.59
CA HIS A 435 -28.52 25.85 9.75
C HIS A 435 -28.54 25.05 11.06
N LYS A 436 -29.09 23.83 11.07
CA LYS A 436 -29.13 22.94 12.23
C LYS A 436 -27.88 22.06 12.38
N SER A 437 -26.77 22.38 11.71
CA SER A 437 -25.55 21.54 11.75
C SER A 437 -24.39 22.22 12.45
N ILE A 438 -23.55 21.43 13.11
CA ILE A 438 -22.21 21.84 13.50
C ILE A 438 -21.25 21.31 12.43
N GLU A 439 -20.66 22.22 11.67
CA GLU A 439 -19.64 21.89 10.69
C GLU A 439 -18.30 21.65 11.40
N MET A 440 -17.75 20.45 11.27
CA MET A 440 -16.47 20.05 11.81
C MET A 440 -15.44 19.92 10.70
N GLY A 441 -14.23 20.44 10.94
CA GLY A 441 -13.15 20.33 9.97
C GLY A 441 -11.78 20.47 10.59
N ARG A 442 -10.74 20.24 9.76
CA ARG A 442 -9.32 20.40 10.12
C ARG A 442 -8.94 19.72 11.45
N ALA A 443 -9.47 18.52 11.64
CA ALA A 443 -9.19 17.69 12.79
C ALA A 443 -7.74 17.17 12.75
N PHE A 444 -6.98 17.39 13.82
CA PHE A 444 -5.62 16.85 13.92
C PHE A 444 -5.24 16.53 15.37
N ILE A 445 -4.28 15.62 15.51
CA ILE A 445 -3.56 15.33 16.76
C ILE A 445 -2.08 15.33 16.40
N ILE A 446 -1.28 16.07 17.14
CA ILE A 446 0.15 16.17 16.84
C ILE A 446 0.84 14.82 17.09
N LYS A 447 1.92 14.56 16.35
CA LYS A 447 2.59 13.25 16.29
C LYS A 447 2.91 12.64 17.66
N GLU A 448 3.36 13.46 18.61
CA GLU A 448 3.73 13.04 19.97
C GLU A 448 2.55 12.52 20.80
N TYR A 449 1.32 12.83 20.38
CA TYR A 449 0.08 12.41 21.01
C TYR A 449 -0.71 11.40 20.17
N GLN A 450 -0.31 11.16 18.93
CA GLN A 450 -0.88 10.10 18.11
C GLN A 450 -0.63 8.73 18.75
N GLN A 451 -1.53 7.78 18.51
CA GLN A 451 -1.54 6.42 19.09
C GLN A 451 -1.76 6.37 20.62
N LYS A 452 -1.71 7.50 21.34
CA LYS A 452 -2.19 7.56 22.72
C LYS A 452 -3.73 7.52 22.74
N PRO A 453 -4.36 6.79 23.68
CA PRO A 453 -5.81 6.65 23.70
C PRO A 453 -6.53 7.94 24.12
N MET A 454 -5.95 8.71 25.05
CA MET A 454 -6.60 9.87 25.66
C MET A 454 -6.87 11.04 24.71
N PRO A 455 -5.95 11.48 23.83
CA PRO A 455 -6.15 12.69 23.05
C PRO A 455 -7.37 12.66 22.13
N LEU A 456 -7.52 11.60 21.34
CA LEU A 456 -8.69 11.43 20.47
C LEU A 456 -9.97 11.27 21.30
N PHE A 457 -9.90 10.51 22.40
CA PHE A 457 -11.05 10.30 23.27
C PHE A 457 -11.57 11.61 23.89
N LEU A 458 -10.68 12.46 24.40
CA LEU A 458 -11.04 13.74 25.03
C LEU A 458 -11.55 14.76 24.02
N LEU A 459 -10.96 14.84 22.82
CA LEU A 459 -11.50 15.67 21.74
C LEU A 459 -12.94 15.23 21.38
N TRP A 460 -13.18 13.93 21.29
CA TRP A 460 -14.53 13.41 21.06
C TRP A 460 -15.51 13.75 22.19
N LYS A 461 -15.08 13.63 23.45
CA LYS A 461 -15.89 14.14 24.58
C LYS A 461 -16.19 15.63 24.41
N GLY A 462 -15.21 16.43 23.99
CA GLY A 462 -15.40 17.85 23.68
C GLY A 462 -16.46 18.13 22.62
N ILE A 463 -16.49 17.34 21.54
CA ILE A 463 -17.54 17.42 20.50
C ILE A 463 -18.91 17.13 21.14
N MET A 464 -19.03 16.10 21.97
CA MET A 464 -20.30 15.77 22.64
C MET A 464 -20.73 16.88 23.62
N HIS A 465 -19.82 17.40 24.45
CA HIS A 465 -20.07 18.56 25.31
C HIS A 465 -20.56 19.78 24.53
N THR A 466 -20.04 19.97 23.30
CA THR A 466 -20.50 21.02 22.40
C THR A 466 -21.95 20.77 21.97
N THR A 467 -22.28 19.55 21.51
CA THR A 467 -23.67 19.23 21.11
C THR A 467 -24.70 19.42 22.23
N LEU A 468 -24.32 19.18 23.49
CA LEU A 468 -25.19 19.39 24.64
C LEU A 468 -25.40 20.87 25.00
N ARG A 469 -24.36 21.69 24.81
CA ARG A 469 -24.42 23.14 25.05
C ARG A 469 -25.15 23.89 23.93
N TYR A 470 -25.17 23.33 22.73
CA TYR A 470 -25.83 23.90 21.54
C TYR A 470 -26.90 22.94 20.97
N PRO A 471 -27.96 22.63 21.74
CA PRO A 471 -28.94 21.58 21.42
C PRO A 471 -29.84 21.91 20.22
N GLU A 472 -29.82 23.14 19.72
CA GLU A 472 -30.51 23.55 18.48
C GLU A 472 -29.93 22.86 17.25
N HIS A 473 -28.65 22.47 17.30
CA HIS A 473 -28.01 21.70 16.25
C HIS A 473 -28.39 20.22 16.37
N LYS A 474 -28.75 19.59 15.25
CA LYS A 474 -29.19 18.20 15.15
C LYS A 474 -28.23 17.31 14.37
N PHE A 475 -27.24 17.91 13.70
CA PHE A 475 -26.30 17.21 12.84
C PHE A 475 -24.86 17.63 13.13
N LEU A 476 -23.93 16.69 13.05
CA LEU A 476 -22.51 16.96 12.86
C LEU A 476 -22.17 16.70 11.41
N LEU A 477 -21.54 17.65 10.73
CA LEU A 477 -21.24 17.57 9.29
C LEU A 477 -19.76 17.86 9.06
N GLY A 478 -19.06 17.12 8.19
CA GLY A 478 -17.65 17.42 7.95
C GLY A 478 -17.02 16.58 6.83
N GLY A 479 -15.92 17.11 6.29
CA GLY A 479 -15.07 16.37 5.36
C GLY A 479 -14.05 15.52 6.10
N VAL A 480 -13.88 14.27 5.65
CA VAL A 480 -12.76 13.42 6.06
C VAL A 480 -11.88 13.11 4.86
N SER A 481 -10.59 13.41 4.99
CA SER A 481 -9.65 13.34 3.88
C SER A 481 -9.03 11.93 3.76
N ILE A 482 -8.90 11.47 2.51
CA ILE A 482 -8.05 10.36 2.11
C ILE A 482 -6.84 10.97 1.41
N SER A 483 -5.66 10.79 2.01
CA SER A 483 -4.40 11.31 1.49
C SER A 483 -4.15 10.96 0.02
N ASN A 484 -3.50 11.88 -0.70
CA ASN A 484 -3.07 11.63 -2.07
C ASN A 484 -1.88 10.65 -2.16
N GLN A 485 -1.28 10.26 -1.02
CA GLN A 485 -0.24 9.22 -0.96
C GLN A 485 -0.76 7.83 -1.32
N PHE A 486 -2.05 7.56 -1.10
CA PHE A 486 -2.68 6.32 -1.51
C PHE A 486 -2.68 6.18 -3.04
N SER A 487 -2.53 4.95 -3.53
CA SER A 487 -2.77 4.65 -4.93
C SER A 487 -4.23 4.95 -5.33
N ASP A 488 -4.46 5.27 -6.60
CA ASP A 488 -5.82 5.52 -7.11
C ASP A 488 -6.70 4.26 -7.03
N PHE A 489 -6.08 3.08 -7.06
CA PHE A 489 -6.76 1.80 -6.80
C PHE A 489 -7.31 1.76 -5.38
N SER A 490 -6.48 2.02 -4.37
CA SER A 490 -6.92 2.00 -2.97
C SER A 490 -7.89 3.14 -2.64
N LYS A 491 -7.70 4.34 -3.18
CA LYS A 491 -8.71 5.44 -3.10
C LYS A 491 -10.05 4.99 -3.65
N SER A 492 -10.06 4.38 -4.84
CA SER A 492 -11.28 3.88 -5.46
C SER A 492 -11.93 2.78 -4.62
N LEU A 493 -11.15 1.85 -4.07
CA LEU A 493 -11.66 0.80 -3.18
C LEU A 493 -12.29 1.40 -1.92
N MET A 494 -11.61 2.35 -1.27
CA MET A 494 -12.11 3.01 -0.06
C MET A 494 -13.44 3.74 -0.34
N ILE A 495 -13.53 4.46 -1.45
CA ILE A 495 -14.73 5.18 -1.87
C ILE A 495 -15.89 4.21 -2.12
N GLU A 496 -15.67 3.17 -2.92
CA GLU A 496 -16.70 2.17 -3.21
C GLU A 496 -17.14 1.43 -1.95
N PHE A 497 -16.20 1.05 -1.07
CA PHE A 497 -16.52 0.36 0.17
C PHE A 497 -17.40 1.23 1.07
N MET A 498 -17.06 2.51 1.19
CA MET A 498 -17.86 3.47 1.94
C MET A 498 -19.24 3.70 1.31
N LYS A 499 -19.32 3.74 -0.04
CA LYS A 499 -20.60 3.87 -0.75
C LYS A 499 -21.50 2.66 -0.57
N SER A 500 -20.95 1.45 -0.60
CA SER A 500 -21.73 0.22 -0.46
C SER A 500 -22.28 0.03 0.95
N ASN A 501 -21.59 0.52 1.99
CA ASN A 501 -21.89 0.19 3.38
C ASN A 501 -22.47 1.33 4.21
N TYR A 502 -22.13 2.59 3.88
CA TYR A 502 -22.44 3.74 4.74
C TYR A 502 -23.10 4.91 4.02
N TYR A 503 -23.49 4.75 2.75
CA TYR A 503 -24.07 5.81 1.94
C TYR A 503 -25.51 6.14 2.32
N ASP A 504 -25.85 7.42 2.37
CA ASP A 504 -27.25 7.88 2.44
C ASP A 504 -27.68 8.51 1.10
N PRO A 505 -28.47 7.80 0.27
CA PRO A 505 -28.89 8.30 -1.03
C PRO A 505 -29.88 9.48 -0.93
N TYR A 506 -30.64 9.58 0.17
CA TYR A 506 -31.67 10.60 0.33
C TYR A 506 -31.09 11.98 0.56
N ILE A 507 -29.98 12.07 1.30
CA ILE A 507 -29.24 13.32 1.47
C ILE A 507 -28.30 13.55 0.29
N ALA A 508 -27.70 12.49 -0.26
CA ALA A 508 -26.70 12.62 -1.32
C ALA A 508 -27.23 13.18 -2.63
N GLN A 509 -28.51 12.98 -2.97
CA GLN A 509 -29.10 13.55 -4.18
C GLN A 509 -29.04 15.10 -4.20
N TYR A 510 -28.97 15.75 -3.03
CA TYR A 510 -28.96 17.21 -2.88
C TYR A 510 -27.54 17.79 -2.71
N ILE A 511 -26.49 16.98 -2.88
CA ILE A 511 -25.10 17.42 -2.71
C ILE A 511 -24.25 17.00 -3.91
N HIS A 512 -23.69 17.99 -4.58
CA HIS A 512 -22.87 17.78 -5.77
C HIS A 512 -21.41 18.20 -5.52
N PRO A 513 -20.42 17.30 -5.69
CA PRO A 513 -19.01 17.68 -5.54
C PRO A 513 -18.59 18.64 -6.64
N LYS A 514 -17.85 19.70 -6.29
CA LYS A 514 -17.34 20.65 -7.30
C LYS A 514 -16.24 20.03 -8.17
N LYS A 515 -15.49 19.08 -7.63
CA LYS A 515 -14.46 18.27 -8.31
C LYS A 515 -14.62 16.81 -7.93
N ALA A 516 -15.53 16.12 -8.63
CA ALA A 516 -15.77 14.70 -8.40
C ALA A 516 -14.50 13.85 -8.61
N TYR A 517 -14.22 12.94 -7.66
CA TYR A 517 -13.25 11.88 -7.88
C TYR A 517 -13.81 10.83 -8.84
N LYS A 518 -13.01 10.42 -9.83
CA LYS A 518 -13.41 9.39 -10.81
C LYS A 518 -12.88 8.03 -10.35
N VAL A 519 -13.78 7.21 -9.81
CA VAL A 519 -13.51 5.82 -9.43
C VAL A 519 -13.10 5.03 -10.67
N LYS A 520 -11.98 4.30 -10.56
CA LYS A 520 -11.48 3.40 -11.62
C LYS A 520 -11.16 2.05 -11.00
N LEU A 521 -12.13 1.14 -11.04
CA LEU A 521 -11.97 -0.23 -10.59
C LEU A 521 -12.56 -1.17 -11.62
N LYS A 522 -11.94 -2.34 -11.78
CA LYS A 522 -12.53 -3.46 -12.50
C LYS A 522 -13.54 -4.14 -11.56
N ASP A 523 -14.71 -4.50 -12.07
CA ASP A 523 -15.76 -5.14 -11.24
C ASP A 523 -15.23 -6.39 -10.53
N ALA A 524 -14.48 -7.23 -11.24
CA ALA A 524 -13.85 -8.42 -10.66
C ALA A 524 -12.95 -8.10 -9.45
N ASP A 525 -12.17 -7.01 -9.47
CA ASP A 525 -11.30 -6.65 -8.35
C ASP A 525 -12.12 -6.10 -7.17
N LYS A 526 -13.21 -5.38 -7.46
CA LYS A 526 -14.14 -4.88 -6.46
C LYS A 526 -14.84 -6.04 -5.74
N ASP A 527 -15.45 -6.95 -6.50
CA ASP A 527 -16.24 -8.07 -5.96
C ASP A 527 -15.37 -8.93 -5.03
N PHE A 528 -14.18 -9.31 -5.48
CA PHE A 528 -13.24 -10.07 -4.67
C PHE A 528 -12.86 -9.42 -3.35
N ILE A 529 -12.56 -8.11 -3.37
CA ILE A 529 -12.19 -7.42 -2.14
C ILE A 529 -13.38 -7.27 -1.20
N PHE A 530 -14.58 -7.15 -1.74
CA PHE A 530 -15.78 -6.90 -0.94
C PHE A 530 -16.30 -8.20 -0.32
N ASP A 531 -16.18 -9.31 -1.06
CA ASP A 531 -16.41 -10.66 -0.54
C ASP A 531 -15.42 -10.97 0.60
N GLU A 532 -14.12 -10.72 0.40
CA GLU A 532 -13.10 -10.92 1.45
C GLU A 532 -13.30 -10.01 2.67
N ALA A 533 -13.79 -8.79 2.47
CA ALA A 533 -14.02 -7.85 3.54
C ALA A 533 -15.33 -8.15 4.31
N GLU A 534 -16.30 -8.81 3.70
CA GLU A 534 -17.63 -9.11 4.29
C GLU A 534 -18.30 -7.91 4.96
N SER A 535 -18.17 -6.71 4.38
CA SER A 535 -18.67 -5.45 4.98
C SER A 535 -18.03 -5.06 6.33
N ASP A 536 -16.97 -5.76 6.77
CA ASP A 536 -16.22 -5.43 7.99
C ASP A 536 -15.10 -4.43 7.69
N LEU A 537 -15.22 -3.25 8.29
CA LEU A 537 -14.25 -2.15 8.16
C LEU A 537 -12.84 -2.53 8.62
N ASN A 538 -12.70 -3.42 9.60
CA ASN A 538 -11.40 -3.87 10.10
C ASN A 538 -10.76 -4.90 9.15
N LYS A 539 -11.55 -5.79 8.55
CA LYS A 539 -11.05 -6.68 7.48
C LYS A 539 -10.62 -5.84 6.28
N PHE A 540 -11.44 -4.88 5.87
CA PHE A 540 -11.12 -3.95 4.79
C PHE A 540 -9.83 -3.14 5.05
N ASP A 541 -9.65 -2.61 6.27
CA ASP A 541 -8.41 -1.91 6.63
C ASP A 541 -7.16 -2.80 6.52
N LYS A 542 -7.26 -4.08 6.90
CA LYS A 542 -6.15 -5.03 6.74
C LYS A 542 -5.80 -5.26 5.27
N ILE A 543 -6.79 -5.25 4.38
CA ILE A 543 -6.59 -5.37 2.93
C ILE A 543 -5.87 -4.11 2.41
N ILE A 544 -6.33 -2.90 2.77
CA ILE A 544 -5.67 -1.65 2.37
C ILE A 544 -4.20 -1.60 2.85
N ASP A 545 -3.96 -1.98 4.11
CA ASP A 545 -2.62 -2.08 4.70
C ASP A 545 -1.71 -3.08 3.96
N GLU A 546 -2.28 -4.15 3.41
CA GLU A 546 -1.52 -5.12 2.62
C GLU A 546 -1.14 -4.56 1.24
N LEU A 547 -2.11 -3.92 0.58
CA LEU A 547 -1.99 -3.41 -0.78
C LEU A 547 -1.03 -2.23 -0.86
N GLU A 548 -1.17 -1.24 0.02
CA GLU A 548 -0.35 -0.03 -0.06
C GLU A 548 1.09 -0.27 0.42
N PRO A 549 2.09 0.35 -0.23
CA PRO A 549 3.45 0.33 0.27
C PRO A 549 3.59 1.24 1.50
N GLY A 550 4.38 0.80 2.48
CA GLY A 550 4.56 1.53 3.73
C GLY A 550 3.44 1.27 4.74
N SER A 551 3.30 2.13 5.74
CA SER A 551 2.33 1.98 6.84
C SER A 551 1.01 2.72 6.57
N LEU A 552 0.60 2.85 5.30
CA LEU A 552 -0.63 3.53 4.92
C LEU A 552 -1.84 2.64 5.24
N ARG A 553 -2.71 3.15 6.10
CA ARG A 553 -3.93 2.46 6.56
C ARG A 553 -5.13 3.37 6.46
N LEU A 554 -6.34 2.81 6.50
CA LEU A 554 -7.56 3.59 6.46
C LEU A 554 -7.51 4.67 7.58
N PRO A 555 -7.74 5.96 7.25
CA PRO A 555 -7.67 7.04 8.22
C PRO A 555 -8.47 6.73 9.50
N VAL A 556 -7.82 6.91 10.66
CA VAL A 556 -8.39 6.57 11.97
C VAL A 556 -9.72 7.29 12.21
N LEU A 557 -9.83 8.53 11.73
CA LEU A 557 -11.04 9.34 11.84
C LEU A 557 -12.22 8.72 11.08
N ILE A 558 -12.03 8.14 9.89
CA ILE A 558 -13.09 7.44 9.15
C ILE A 558 -13.68 6.32 10.01
N LYS A 559 -12.82 5.48 10.59
CA LYS A 559 -13.25 4.38 11.48
C LYS A 559 -13.99 4.90 12.70
N LYS A 560 -13.50 5.98 13.30
CA LYS A 560 -14.10 6.57 14.49
C LYS A 560 -15.47 7.17 14.19
N TYR A 561 -15.65 7.87 13.08
CA TYR A 561 -16.94 8.43 12.64
C TYR A 561 -17.96 7.33 12.30
N ILE A 562 -17.56 6.31 11.55
CA ILE A 562 -18.45 5.17 11.21
C ILE A 562 -18.96 4.48 12.49
N LYS A 563 -18.09 4.29 13.50
CA LYS A 563 -18.49 3.75 14.81
C LYS A 563 -19.48 4.64 15.58
N GLN A 564 -19.66 5.90 15.18
CA GLN A 564 -20.67 6.82 15.71
C GLN A 564 -21.88 6.95 14.78
N ASN A 565 -22.14 5.93 13.93
CA ASN A 565 -23.23 5.90 12.96
C ASN A 565 -23.17 7.00 11.89
N ALA A 566 -21.96 7.47 11.55
CA ALA A 566 -21.79 8.42 10.45
C ALA A 566 -22.24 7.83 9.11
N LYS A 567 -22.88 8.67 8.30
CA LYS A 567 -23.27 8.39 6.92
C LYS A 567 -22.38 9.15 5.95
N VAL A 568 -22.12 8.55 4.80
CA VAL A 568 -21.30 9.09 3.71
C VAL A 568 -22.23 9.62 2.63
N VAL A 569 -21.87 10.77 2.06
CA VAL A 569 -22.77 11.49 1.13
C VAL A 569 -22.12 11.80 -0.20
N ALA A 570 -20.90 12.32 -0.21
CA ALA A 570 -20.24 12.73 -1.45
C ALA A 570 -18.72 12.65 -1.33
N PHE A 571 -18.03 12.67 -2.46
CA PHE A 571 -16.57 12.66 -2.53
C PHE A 571 -16.08 13.76 -3.46
N ASN A 572 -15.13 14.57 -3.00
CA ASN A 572 -14.54 15.66 -3.74
C ASN A 572 -13.00 15.59 -3.69
N VAL A 573 -12.32 15.94 -4.77
CA VAL A 573 -10.87 16.14 -4.76
C VAL A 573 -10.58 17.59 -4.42
N ASP A 574 -9.74 17.85 -3.41
CA ASP A 574 -9.29 19.20 -3.03
C ASP A 574 -7.85 19.48 -3.52
N PRO A 575 -7.67 20.22 -4.63
CA PRO A 575 -6.34 20.54 -5.13
C PRO A 575 -5.57 21.54 -4.27
N LEU A 576 -6.24 22.28 -3.39
CA LEU A 576 -5.60 23.18 -2.43
C LEU A 576 -5.11 22.42 -1.20
N PHE A 577 -5.54 21.17 -1.01
CA PHE A 577 -5.12 20.29 0.07
C PHE A 577 -4.37 19.06 -0.46
N ASN A 578 -3.38 19.33 -1.33
CA ASN A 578 -2.53 18.34 -2.00
C ASN A 578 -3.25 17.25 -2.83
N ASN A 579 -4.43 17.57 -3.37
CA ASN A 579 -5.31 16.63 -4.09
C ASN A 579 -5.77 15.45 -3.22
N ALA A 580 -5.92 15.67 -1.91
CA ALA A 580 -6.62 14.72 -1.06
C ALA A 580 -8.07 14.54 -1.54
N VAL A 581 -8.64 13.36 -1.28
CA VAL A 581 -10.06 13.10 -1.55
C VAL A 581 -10.84 13.29 -0.25
N ASP A 582 -11.69 14.30 -0.20
CA ASP A 582 -12.58 14.56 0.92
C ASP A 582 -13.89 13.80 0.73
N GLY A 583 -14.15 12.86 1.65
CA GLY A 583 -15.46 12.26 1.84
C GLY A 583 -16.30 13.13 2.75
N LEU A 584 -17.40 13.67 2.25
CA LEU A 584 -18.40 14.34 3.06
C LEU A 584 -19.18 13.30 3.87
N MET A 585 -19.16 13.47 5.18
CA MET A 585 -19.91 12.65 6.13
C MET A 585 -20.79 13.51 7.02
N TYR A 586 -21.87 12.92 7.53
CA TYR A 586 -22.65 13.50 8.61
C TYR A 586 -23.07 12.46 9.65
N ILE A 587 -23.37 12.93 10.85
CA ILE A 587 -23.94 12.15 11.94
C ILE A 587 -25.20 12.88 12.40
N ARG A 588 -26.33 12.18 12.54
CA ARG A 588 -27.46 12.70 13.30
C ARG A 588 -27.13 12.55 14.78
N ILE A 589 -27.21 13.64 15.54
CA ILE A 589 -26.80 13.64 16.95
C ILE A 589 -27.63 12.62 17.76
N ALA A 590 -28.91 12.45 17.39
CA ALA A 590 -29.80 11.44 17.99
C ALA A 590 -29.38 9.98 17.73
N ASP A 591 -28.59 9.72 16.68
CA ASP A 591 -28.12 8.38 16.32
C ASP A 591 -26.76 8.04 16.96
N ILE A 592 -26.16 8.97 17.71
CA ILE A 592 -24.87 8.71 18.38
C ILE A 592 -25.10 7.59 19.42
N PRO A 593 -24.25 6.54 19.43
CA PRO A 593 -24.41 5.44 20.38
C PRO A 593 -24.47 5.92 21.84
N GLU A 594 -25.36 5.32 22.63
CA GLU A 594 -25.50 5.63 24.06
C GLU A 594 -24.19 5.45 24.83
N SER A 595 -23.36 4.47 24.45
CA SER A 595 -22.05 4.24 25.04
C SER A 595 -21.08 5.42 24.88
N THR A 596 -21.30 6.27 23.87
CA THR A 596 -20.55 7.53 23.69
C THR A 596 -21.24 8.70 24.39
N MET A 597 -22.58 8.78 24.34
CA MET A 597 -23.33 9.92 24.88
C MET A 597 -23.48 9.91 26.40
N LYS A 598 -23.85 8.76 26.98
CA LYS A 598 -24.25 8.64 28.39
C LYS A 598 -23.18 9.14 29.38
N PRO A 599 -21.89 8.76 29.26
CA PRO A 599 -20.87 9.26 30.19
C PRO A 599 -20.72 10.78 30.15
N VAL A 600 -20.93 11.39 28.98
CA VAL A 600 -20.81 12.84 28.80
C VAL A 600 -22.06 13.56 29.35
N MET A 601 -23.24 12.97 29.20
CA MET A 601 -24.48 13.47 29.79
C MET A 601 -24.39 13.53 31.32
N GLU A 602 -23.90 12.47 31.95
CA GLU A 602 -23.73 12.38 33.41
C GLU A 602 -22.73 13.44 33.92
N GLU A 603 -21.59 13.60 33.23
CA GLU A 603 -20.60 14.64 33.55
C GLU A 603 -21.16 16.06 33.38
N PHE A 604 -21.92 16.30 32.30
CA PHE A 604 -22.52 17.60 32.03
C PHE A 604 -23.63 17.95 33.02
N GLN A 605 -24.44 16.97 33.42
CA GLN A 605 -25.47 17.16 34.44
C GLN A 605 -24.84 17.54 35.79
N ALA A 606 -23.79 16.83 36.21
CA ALA A 606 -23.07 17.16 37.45
C ALA A 606 -22.44 18.57 37.41
N GLU A 607 -21.94 19.01 36.24
CA GLU A 607 -21.45 20.39 36.06
C GLU A 607 -22.57 21.42 36.24
N LEU A 608 -23.75 21.18 35.65
CA LEU A 608 -24.91 22.07 35.77
C LEU A 608 -25.39 22.16 37.22
N GLU A 609 -25.48 21.03 37.91
CA GLU A 609 -25.87 20.95 39.32
C GLU A 609 -24.91 21.77 40.19
N ARG A 610 -23.59 21.64 39.99
CA ARG A 610 -22.58 22.44 40.70
C ARG A 610 -22.71 23.94 40.43
N LYS A 611 -22.91 24.35 39.17
CA LYS A 611 -23.09 25.77 38.83
C LYS A 611 -24.37 26.37 39.40
N LEU A 612 -25.40 25.55 39.61
CA LEU A 612 -26.63 25.98 40.29
C LEU A 612 -26.36 26.20 41.78
N THR A 613 -25.65 25.27 42.44
CA THR A 613 -25.29 25.41 43.86
C THR A 613 -24.38 26.63 44.10
N GLU A 614 -23.37 26.83 43.27
CA GLU A 614 -22.44 27.98 43.35
C GLU A 614 -23.08 29.35 43.06
N LYS A 615 -24.32 29.37 42.51
CA LYS A 615 -25.10 30.60 42.30
C LYS A 615 -26.12 30.88 43.41
N GLU A 616 -26.46 29.85 44.20
CA GLU A 616 -27.39 29.94 45.33
C GLU A 616 -26.67 30.32 46.64
N ASP A 617 -25.37 30.06 46.73
CA ASP A 617 -24.43 30.58 47.74
C ASP A 617 -23.85 31.96 47.33
#